data_AF-A0A371PLI4-F1
#
_entry.id   AF-A0A371PLI4-F1
#
_cell.length_a   1.000
_cell.length_b   1.000
_cell.length_c   1.000
_cell.angle_alpha   90.00
_cell.angle_beta   90.00
_cell.angle_gamma   90.00
#
_symmetry.space_group_name_H-M   'P 1'
#
loop_
_entity.id
_entity.type
_entity.pdbx_description
1 polymer ?
#
loop_
_entity_poly.entity_id
_entity_poly.type
_entity_poly.pdbx_seq_one_letter_code
_entity_poly.pdbx_strand_id
1 'polypeptide(L)'
;MSLRKWLIAFVASLGLAAAVVAGFNVVVDPFGVFGDKVLKWHSYNMVNNPRVAKIGYLDQYHERYNSYIIGGSKSSSISPELLNKYYGDDASFYSMLMYGGDFHDYEKTLYYLMDEYKPKNIVVHMSLQEISHFNEKATDFKQSLHAKVSGDSKFSFYLDYLKLNPSYGYDKLQGYAKRAVDSFEYSQFIPETGVYNKVKRDAEKVDDLEAYMQANKAAFAPFGKLEASALDKNVEALARMKAYAESHGATFRLITGATSEQELLSYDMEDLKEYWTKLAEVTDFWDFSGYTPISGDPRYFYDTMHYRNSIGNMMLGYIFKDDNAYVPSGFGHLTTKDNVAEHAAAVFERPAAASKDAVDIPILVYHHIDDDPYEPNSLITPPAKFRSDMEAIKAAGFNAVLITDLIDYVDGKKELPDNPVAITFDDGYLSNYEYGYPVLKELSLNATISIIGWSVGRDEHRLPGKQFYPHFTWEQAKIMQDSGVIDIQNHSFDMHESNPDDPKVRSGVLQMSNESAADYARALHSDIGGMAKSVEEQLGNTVNVFTYPFGFYSHLSEQILKDMGYRATLSTKSGISQIVKGDPESLFALKRINGGPEVPSETLVARLQGK
;
A
#
# COMPACT_ATOMS: atom_id res chain seq x y z
N MET A 1 54.70 -51.48 12.90
CA MET A 1 54.86 -50.02 13.13
C MET A 1 55.00 -49.79 14.63
N SER A 2 55.92 -48.94 15.12
CA SER A 2 56.04 -48.70 16.58
C SER A 2 54.87 -47.84 17.09
N LEU A 3 54.51 -47.99 18.37
CA LEU A 3 53.43 -47.19 19.00
C LEU A 3 53.61 -45.69 18.79
N ARG A 4 54.86 -45.19 18.89
CA ARG A 4 55.20 -43.80 18.61
C ARG A 4 54.88 -43.39 17.17
N LYS A 5 55.23 -44.23 16.18
CA LYS A 5 54.93 -43.97 14.76
C LYS A 5 53.42 -44.02 14.49
N TRP A 6 52.70 -44.94 15.14
CA TRP A 6 51.24 -45.03 15.05
C TRP A 6 50.55 -43.79 15.64
N LEU A 7 50.94 -43.36 16.84
CA LEU A 7 50.39 -42.17 17.48
C LEU A 7 50.61 -40.91 16.65
N ILE A 8 51.81 -40.73 16.09
CA ILE A 8 52.11 -39.61 15.20
C ILE A 8 51.22 -39.67 13.95
N ALA A 9 51.09 -40.84 13.31
CA ALA A 9 50.25 -41.00 12.12
C ALA A 9 48.77 -40.76 12.42
N PHE A 10 48.27 -41.22 13.57
CA PHE A 10 46.89 -41.02 14.00
C PHE A 10 46.57 -39.55 14.29
N VAL A 11 47.42 -38.85 15.03
CA VAL A 11 47.25 -37.41 15.28
C VAL A 11 47.36 -36.61 13.98
N ALA A 12 48.29 -36.98 13.10
CA ALA A 12 48.42 -36.36 11.78
C ALA A 12 47.17 -36.59 10.91
N SER A 13 46.57 -37.79 10.93
CA SER A 13 45.35 -38.08 10.18
C SER A 13 44.13 -37.32 10.73
N LEU A 14 44.02 -37.17 12.05
CA LEU A 14 43.00 -36.32 12.66
C LEU A 14 43.19 -34.85 12.28
N GLY A 15 44.42 -34.36 12.29
CA GLY A 15 44.75 -33.01 11.83
C GLY A 15 44.41 -32.79 10.36
N LEU A 16 44.71 -33.77 9.49
CA LEU A 16 44.35 -33.73 8.08
C LEU A 16 42.84 -33.73 7.88
N ALA A 17 42.10 -34.59 8.59
CA ALA A 17 40.64 -34.63 8.51
C ALA A 17 40.01 -33.30 8.96
N ALA A 18 40.50 -32.72 10.06
CA ALA A 18 40.06 -31.41 10.53
C ALA A 18 40.39 -30.30 9.51
N ALA A 19 41.57 -30.34 8.90
CA ALA A 19 41.96 -29.39 7.85
C ALA A 19 41.10 -29.52 6.58
N VAL A 20 40.70 -30.74 6.19
CA VAL A 20 39.80 -30.97 5.06
C VAL A 20 38.41 -30.40 5.34
N VAL A 21 37.85 -30.63 6.53
CA VAL A 21 36.56 -30.04 6.93
C VAL A 21 36.63 -28.52 6.97
N ALA A 22 37.67 -27.97 7.60
CA ALA A 22 37.90 -26.53 7.65
C ALA A 22 38.04 -25.92 6.24
N GLY A 23 38.82 -26.56 5.37
CA GLY A 23 38.99 -26.14 3.97
C GLY A 23 37.67 -26.20 3.19
N PHE A 24 36.88 -27.26 3.37
CA PHE A 24 35.54 -27.38 2.77
C PHE A 24 34.62 -26.23 3.20
N ASN A 25 34.57 -25.92 4.50
CA ASN A 25 33.75 -24.84 5.05
C ASN A 25 34.20 -23.46 4.56
N VAL A 26 35.50 -23.21 4.36
CA VAL A 26 36.02 -21.97 3.78
C VAL A 26 35.68 -21.84 2.30
N VAL A 27 35.79 -22.93 1.55
CA VAL A 27 35.57 -22.92 0.09
C VAL A 27 34.09 -22.79 -0.26
N VAL A 28 33.23 -23.53 0.43
CA VAL A 28 31.79 -23.52 0.15
C VAL A 28 31.09 -22.35 0.85
N ASP A 29 31.58 -21.98 2.03
CA ASP A 29 31.15 -20.82 2.83
C ASP A 29 29.63 -20.63 2.87
N PRO A 30 28.87 -21.53 3.53
CA PRO A 30 27.41 -21.51 3.50
C PRO A 30 26.78 -20.27 4.17
N PHE A 31 27.53 -19.57 5.02
CA PHE A 31 27.09 -18.36 5.72
C PHE A 31 27.73 -17.07 5.21
N GLY A 32 28.65 -17.13 4.23
CA GLY A 32 29.31 -15.95 3.66
C GLY A 32 30.35 -15.32 4.59
N VAL A 33 30.81 -16.05 5.61
CA VAL A 33 31.75 -15.58 6.65
C VAL A 33 33.13 -15.27 6.07
N PHE A 34 33.53 -16.00 5.03
CA PHE A 34 34.80 -15.87 4.33
C PHE A 34 34.65 -15.11 3.01
N GLY A 35 33.47 -14.53 2.77
CA GLY A 35 33.14 -13.74 1.58
C GLY A 35 32.70 -14.56 0.38
N ASP A 36 32.46 -15.87 0.51
CA ASP A 36 32.00 -16.77 -0.56
C ASP A 36 32.73 -16.60 -1.90
N LYS A 37 34.07 -16.55 -1.85
CA LYS A 37 34.93 -16.16 -2.98
C LYS A 37 34.87 -17.13 -4.17
N VAL A 38 34.41 -18.36 -3.96
CA VAL A 38 34.40 -19.43 -4.96
C VAL A 38 33.05 -19.54 -5.66
N LEU A 39 31.96 -19.74 -4.90
CA LEU A 39 30.63 -19.90 -5.48
C LEU A 39 29.94 -18.57 -5.78
N LYS A 40 30.32 -17.49 -5.07
CA LYS A 40 29.77 -16.13 -5.20
C LYS A 40 28.24 -16.10 -5.19
N TRP A 41 27.63 -16.99 -4.40
CA TRP A 41 26.17 -17.11 -4.27
C TRP A 41 25.72 -16.43 -2.98
N HIS A 42 25.97 -15.11 -2.91
CA HIS A 42 25.71 -14.29 -1.73
C HIS A 42 24.25 -14.30 -1.29
N SER A 43 23.29 -14.42 -2.22
CA SER A 43 21.86 -14.55 -1.88
C SER A 43 21.60 -15.73 -0.95
N TYR A 44 22.19 -16.89 -1.23
CA TYR A 44 22.04 -18.07 -0.36
C TYR A 44 22.62 -17.84 1.03
N ASN A 45 23.76 -17.16 1.10
CA ASN A 45 24.38 -16.83 2.39
C ASN A 45 23.46 -15.91 3.23
N MET A 46 22.89 -14.89 2.60
CA MET A 46 21.98 -13.94 3.25
C MET A 46 20.68 -14.61 3.72
N VAL A 47 20.17 -15.62 2.99
CA VAL A 47 19.05 -16.44 3.46
C VAL A 47 19.38 -17.16 4.76
N ASN A 48 20.59 -17.72 4.88
CA ASN A 48 21.00 -18.46 6.07
C ASN A 48 21.25 -17.54 7.27
N ASN A 49 21.97 -16.43 7.07
CA ASN A 49 22.17 -15.40 8.09
C ASN A 49 22.52 -14.06 7.43
N PRO A 50 21.59 -13.10 7.35
CA PRO A 50 21.88 -11.81 6.75
C PRO A 50 22.86 -10.96 7.59
N ARG A 51 22.89 -11.12 8.92
CA ARG A 51 23.79 -10.36 9.82
C ARG A 51 25.27 -10.68 9.57
N VAL A 52 25.56 -11.93 9.21
CA VAL A 52 26.93 -12.39 8.93
C VAL A 52 27.27 -12.23 7.45
N ALA A 53 26.39 -12.72 6.57
CA ALA A 53 26.65 -12.74 5.14
C ALA A 53 26.84 -11.35 4.54
N LYS A 54 26.08 -10.36 5.01
CA LYS A 54 26.19 -8.97 4.52
C LYS A 54 27.52 -8.33 4.90
N ILE A 55 28.09 -8.65 6.06
CA ILE A 55 29.43 -8.16 6.44
C ILE A 55 30.49 -8.75 5.51
N GLY A 56 30.43 -10.06 5.23
CA GLY A 56 31.34 -10.70 4.27
C GLY A 56 31.15 -10.23 2.81
N TYR A 57 29.94 -9.79 2.44
CA TYR A 57 29.67 -9.13 1.16
C TYR A 57 30.30 -7.72 1.13
N LEU A 58 30.06 -6.91 2.16
CA LEU A 58 30.57 -5.54 2.23
C LEU A 58 32.10 -5.47 2.33
N ASP A 59 32.76 -6.46 2.91
CA ASP A 59 34.22 -6.60 2.85
C ASP A 59 34.77 -6.54 1.41
N GLN A 60 33.97 -6.91 0.41
CA GLN A 60 34.34 -6.92 -1.01
C GLN A 60 33.73 -5.77 -1.82
N TYR A 61 32.60 -5.23 -1.37
CA TYR A 61 31.76 -4.36 -2.20
C TYR A 61 31.31 -3.07 -1.52
N HIS A 62 31.78 -2.75 -0.31
CA HIS A 62 31.34 -1.56 0.44
C HIS A 62 31.53 -0.25 -0.33
N GLU A 63 32.55 -0.12 -1.18
CA GLU A 63 32.80 1.10 -1.98
C GLU A 63 31.64 1.48 -2.91
N ARG A 64 30.70 0.57 -3.16
CA ARG A 64 29.48 0.84 -3.95
C ARG A 64 28.43 1.64 -3.18
N TYR A 65 28.56 1.72 -1.86
CA TYR A 65 27.54 2.25 -0.97
C TYR A 65 28.14 3.33 -0.09
N ASN A 66 27.35 4.36 0.15
CA ASN A 66 27.72 5.44 1.07
C ASN A 66 26.57 5.77 2.02
N SER A 67 25.51 4.97 2.03
CA SER A 67 24.30 5.17 2.81
C SER A 67 23.72 3.81 3.17
N TYR A 68 23.09 3.68 4.34
CA TYR A 68 22.61 2.39 4.83
C TYR A 68 21.24 2.48 5.48
N ILE A 69 20.44 1.42 5.29
CA ILE A 69 19.17 1.19 6.00
C ILE A 69 19.43 0.13 7.06
N ILE A 70 19.12 0.38 8.32
CA ILE A 70 19.27 -0.57 9.43
C ILE A 70 17.89 -0.85 10.02
N GLY A 71 17.55 -2.13 10.21
CA GLY A 71 16.30 -2.51 10.83
C GLY A 71 15.99 -4.00 10.76
N GLY A 72 14.89 -4.38 11.40
CA GLY A 72 14.40 -5.74 11.52
C GLY A 72 13.70 -6.22 10.25
N SER A 73 12.98 -7.33 10.33
CA SER A 73 12.41 -8.01 9.16
C SER A 73 11.47 -7.12 8.32
N LYS A 74 10.75 -6.20 8.96
CA LYS A 74 9.85 -5.23 8.31
C LYS A 74 10.58 -4.18 7.46
N SER A 75 11.84 -3.89 7.77
CA SER A 75 12.67 -2.98 6.96
C SER A 75 12.89 -3.49 5.53
N SER A 76 12.56 -4.76 5.25
CA SER A 76 12.64 -5.37 3.91
C SER A 76 11.79 -4.66 2.85
N SER A 77 10.82 -3.83 3.23
CA SER A 77 10.01 -3.04 2.29
C SER A 77 10.57 -1.66 2.00
N ILE A 78 11.59 -1.20 2.74
CA ILE A 78 12.19 0.11 2.49
C ILE A 78 13.17 -0.02 1.34
N SER A 79 12.78 0.51 0.18
CA SER A 79 13.52 0.35 -1.08
C SER A 79 14.79 1.22 -1.12
N PRO A 80 16.00 0.61 -1.20
CA PRO A 80 17.24 1.36 -1.42
C PRO A 80 17.23 2.11 -2.76
N GLU A 81 16.64 1.51 -3.80
CA GLU A 81 16.55 2.11 -5.13
C GLU A 81 15.71 3.38 -5.12
N LEU A 82 14.57 3.35 -4.41
CA LEU A 82 13.70 4.50 -4.29
C LEU A 82 14.34 5.60 -3.41
N LEU A 83 15.05 5.21 -2.34
CA LEU A 83 15.84 6.16 -1.56
C LEU A 83 16.95 6.80 -2.39
N ASN A 84 17.67 6.04 -3.23
CA ASN A 84 18.68 6.59 -4.15
C ASN A 84 18.04 7.62 -5.09
N LYS A 85 16.85 7.34 -5.64
CA LYS A 85 16.11 8.30 -6.47
C LYS A 85 15.79 9.59 -5.71
N TYR A 86 15.32 9.48 -4.46
CA TYR A 86 14.91 10.65 -3.68
C TYR A 86 16.06 11.46 -3.11
N TYR A 87 17.16 10.83 -2.70
CA TYR A 87 18.37 11.53 -2.24
C TYR A 87 19.23 12.05 -3.42
N GLY A 88 19.04 11.50 -4.63
CA GLY A 88 19.81 11.85 -5.82
C GLY A 88 21.18 11.17 -5.90
N ASP A 89 21.99 11.61 -6.86
CA ASP A 89 23.30 11.00 -7.21
C ASP A 89 24.32 10.94 -6.06
N ASP A 90 24.08 11.69 -4.98
CA ASP A 90 24.94 11.73 -3.80
C ASP A 90 24.79 10.55 -2.85
N ALA A 91 23.74 9.73 -3.02
CA ALA A 91 23.43 8.60 -2.16
C ALA A 91 23.40 7.25 -2.90
N SER A 92 23.99 6.24 -2.28
CA SER A 92 23.88 4.84 -2.66
C SER A 92 23.61 4.00 -1.43
N PHE A 93 22.34 3.61 -1.26
CA PHE A 93 21.81 2.89 -0.12
C PHE A 93 22.03 1.38 -0.23
N TYR A 94 22.37 0.77 0.90
CA TYR A 94 22.37 -0.67 1.10
C TYR A 94 21.52 -1.06 2.31
N SER A 95 20.68 -2.09 2.16
CA SER A 95 19.86 -2.59 3.26
C SER A 95 20.63 -3.57 4.14
N MET A 96 20.75 -3.22 5.41
CA MET A 96 21.28 -4.05 6.49
C MET A 96 20.17 -4.82 7.23
N LEU A 97 19.01 -5.05 6.58
CA LEU A 97 17.90 -5.90 7.06
C LEU A 97 18.39 -7.14 7.82
N MET A 98 17.83 -7.37 9.02
CA MET A 98 18.10 -8.50 9.90
C MET A 98 16.81 -9.23 10.28
N TYR A 99 16.85 -10.55 10.34
CA TYR A 99 15.70 -11.34 10.79
C TYR A 99 15.54 -11.27 12.30
N GLY A 100 14.43 -10.71 12.79
CA GLY A 100 14.20 -10.53 14.23
C GLY A 100 15.34 -9.75 14.89
N GLY A 101 15.81 -8.67 14.24
CA GLY A 101 16.79 -7.78 14.84
C GLY A 101 16.19 -6.98 15.97
N ASP A 102 17.04 -6.56 16.90
CA ASP A 102 16.67 -5.66 17.99
C ASP A 102 17.60 -4.42 18.00
N PHE A 103 17.34 -3.47 18.88
CA PHE A 103 18.14 -2.25 18.95
C PHE A 103 19.61 -2.49 19.34
N HIS A 104 19.94 -3.60 19.99
CA HIS A 104 21.33 -3.95 20.26
C HIS A 104 22.05 -4.35 18.98
N ASP A 105 21.41 -5.18 18.15
CA ASP A 105 21.90 -5.53 16.81
C ASP A 105 22.08 -4.28 15.93
N TYR A 106 21.10 -3.37 15.97
CA TYR A 106 21.12 -2.14 15.18
C TYR A 106 22.25 -1.20 15.62
N GLU A 107 22.40 -1.01 16.93
CA GLU A 107 23.43 -0.16 17.52
C GLU A 107 24.83 -0.65 17.14
N LYS A 108 25.10 -1.95 17.32
CA LYS A 108 26.39 -2.56 16.98
C LYS A 108 26.70 -2.44 15.50
N THR A 109 25.69 -2.68 14.65
CA THR A 109 25.84 -2.58 13.20
C THR A 109 26.12 -1.14 12.78
N LEU A 110 25.41 -0.16 13.36
CA LEU A 110 25.64 1.25 13.08
C LEU A 110 27.09 1.65 13.42
N TYR A 111 27.58 1.31 14.61
CA TYR A 111 28.96 1.63 15.01
C TYR A 111 29.98 1.07 14.03
N TYR A 112 29.84 -0.21 13.66
CA TYR A 112 30.70 -0.84 12.68
C TYR A 112 30.69 -0.11 11.32
N LEU A 113 29.50 0.24 10.80
CA LEU A 113 29.39 0.94 9.52
C LEU A 113 30.01 2.35 9.58
N MET A 114 29.78 3.07 10.67
CA MET A 114 30.33 4.41 10.89
C MET A 114 31.86 4.39 10.99
N ASP A 115 32.43 3.44 11.73
CA ASP A 115 33.88 3.30 11.91
C ASP A 115 34.59 2.87 10.61
N GLU A 116 34.06 1.85 9.93
CA GLU A 116 34.74 1.21 8.81
C GLU A 116 34.41 1.88 7.47
N TYR A 117 33.16 2.29 7.25
CA TYR A 117 32.69 2.74 5.93
C TYR A 117 32.29 4.22 5.87
N LYS A 118 32.10 4.87 7.03
CA LYS A 118 31.83 6.32 7.16
C LYS A 118 30.71 6.81 6.21
N PRO A 119 29.51 6.21 6.27
CA PRO A 119 28.42 6.60 5.39
C PRO A 119 27.98 8.05 5.61
N LYS A 120 27.39 8.63 4.57
CA LYS A 120 26.76 9.95 4.59
C LYS A 120 25.35 9.92 5.23
N ASN A 121 24.61 8.83 5.04
CA ASN A 121 23.21 8.75 5.49
C ASN A 121 22.90 7.41 6.17
N ILE A 122 22.22 7.48 7.32
CA ILE A 122 21.67 6.34 8.03
C ILE A 122 20.15 6.51 8.13
N VAL A 123 19.43 5.51 7.62
CA VAL A 123 17.99 5.34 7.83
C VAL A 123 17.79 4.16 8.77
N VAL A 124 17.19 4.41 9.94
CA VAL A 124 16.76 3.36 10.85
C VAL A 124 15.28 3.12 10.64
N HIS A 125 14.92 1.86 10.42
CA HIS A 125 13.54 1.41 10.35
C HIS A 125 13.19 0.61 11.60
N MET A 126 12.18 1.06 12.33
CA MET A 126 11.72 0.45 13.57
C MET A 126 10.31 -0.14 13.39
N SER A 127 10.04 -1.33 13.94
CA SER A 127 8.67 -1.83 14.08
C SER A 127 8.19 -1.71 15.53
N LEU A 128 6.92 -2.03 15.81
CA LEU A 128 6.45 -2.07 17.19
C LEU A 128 7.05 -3.23 17.98
N GLN A 129 7.42 -4.31 17.29
CA GLN A 129 7.84 -5.55 17.94
C GLN A 129 9.08 -5.34 18.82
N GLU A 130 10.01 -4.46 18.42
CA GLU A 130 11.23 -4.19 19.17
C GLU A 130 10.95 -3.77 20.62
N ILE A 131 9.78 -3.20 20.94
CA ILE A 131 9.40 -2.82 22.32
C ILE A 131 9.53 -3.97 23.33
N SER A 132 9.46 -5.22 22.85
CA SER A 132 9.42 -6.41 23.71
C SER A 132 10.76 -7.12 23.91
N HIS A 133 11.82 -6.74 23.20
CA HIS A 133 13.07 -7.50 23.22
C HIS A 133 14.31 -6.62 22.96
N PHE A 134 15.41 -6.94 23.65
CA PHE A 134 16.68 -6.24 23.53
C PHE A 134 17.85 -7.15 23.93
N ASN A 135 18.86 -7.23 23.07
CA ASN A 135 20.05 -8.05 23.23
C ASN A 135 19.70 -9.52 23.46
N GLU A 136 18.84 -10.07 22.61
CA GLU A 136 18.53 -11.49 22.65
C GLU A 136 19.76 -12.33 22.27
N LYS A 137 19.98 -13.41 23.02
CA LYS A 137 21.11 -14.30 22.73
C LYS A 137 20.80 -15.15 21.52
N ALA A 138 21.69 -15.10 20.52
CA ALA A 138 21.65 -16.00 19.38
C ALA A 138 21.62 -17.46 19.86
N THR A 139 20.62 -18.21 19.40
CA THR A 139 20.46 -19.62 19.72
C THR A 139 21.15 -20.55 18.72
N ASP A 140 21.46 -20.03 17.52
CA ASP A 140 22.18 -20.72 16.47
C ASP A 140 22.97 -19.76 15.56
N PHE A 141 23.69 -20.33 14.58
CA PHE A 141 24.46 -19.58 13.59
C PHE A 141 23.64 -18.70 12.65
N LYS A 142 22.30 -18.84 12.62
CA LYS A 142 21.42 -18.03 11.77
C LYS A 142 21.07 -16.69 12.41
N GLN A 143 21.23 -16.58 13.72
CA GLN A 143 20.94 -15.38 14.51
C GLN A 143 22.20 -14.62 14.93
N SER A 144 23.38 -15.23 14.89
CA SER A 144 24.62 -14.59 15.33
C SER A 144 24.95 -13.32 14.53
N LEU A 145 25.44 -12.29 15.22
CA LEU A 145 26.17 -11.18 14.60
C LEU A 145 27.57 -11.63 14.16
N HIS A 146 28.11 -10.97 13.13
CA HIS A 146 29.52 -11.16 12.79
C HIS A 146 30.41 -10.60 13.91
N ALA A 147 31.50 -11.28 14.29
CA ALA A 147 32.44 -10.80 15.31
C ALA A 147 33.11 -9.43 15.01
N LYS A 148 33.03 -8.93 13.77
CA LYS A 148 33.47 -7.57 13.43
C LYS A 148 32.50 -6.51 13.97
N VAL A 149 31.24 -6.89 14.11
CA VAL A 149 30.12 -6.05 14.56
C VAL A 149 29.88 -6.22 16.06
N SER A 150 29.81 -7.47 16.55
CA SER A 150 29.51 -7.72 17.97
C SER A 150 30.63 -7.27 18.91
N GLY A 151 31.88 -7.29 18.44
CA GLY A 151 33.09 -7.09 19.25
C GLY A 151 33.62 -8.37 19.90
N ASP A 152 33.02 -9.52 19.59
CA ASP A 152 33.49 -10.82 20.08
C ASP A 152 34.87 -11.19 19.53
N SER A 153 35.49 -12.22 20.13
CA SER A 153 36.76 -12.79 19.65
C SER A 153 36.63 -13.27 18.20
N LYS A 154 37.27 -12.54 17.27
CA LYS A 154 37.37 -12.93 15.86
C LYS A 154 37.94 -14.34 15.71
N PHE A 155 38.94 -14.70 16.53
CA PHE A 155 39.53 -16.04 16.49
C PHE A 155 38.51 -17.13 16.82
N SER A 156 37.75 -16.98 17.90
CA SER A 156 36.74 -17.96 18.31
C SER A 156 35.62 -18.05 17.27
N PHE A 157 35.13 -16.89 16.81
CA PHE A 157 34.10 -16.81 15.78
C PHE A 157 34.49 -17.55 14.49
N TYR A 158 35.64 -17.25 13.90
CA TYR A 158 36.09 -17.94 12.69
C TYR A 158 36.35 -19.43 12.95
N LEU A 159 36.88 -19.79 14.11
CA LEU A 159 37.11 -21.18 14.48
C LEU A 159 35.81 -22.00 14.54
N ASP A 160 34.70 -21.40 14.99
CA ASP A 160 33.39 -22.06 15.03
C ASP A 160 32.87 -22.34 13.62
N TYR A 161 33.02 -21.40 12.68
CA TYR A 161 32.66 -21.61 11.27
C TYR A 161 33.60 -22.57 10.53
N LEU A 162 34.89 -22.65 10.90
CA LEU A 162 35.78 -23.69 10.37
C LEU A 162 35.34 -25.10 10.79
N LYS A 163 34.74 -25.23 11.98
CA LYS A 163 34.23 -26.50 12.54
C LYS A 163 32.78 -26.79 12.18
N LEU A 164 32.15 -25.96 11.35
CA LEU A 164 30.75 -26.10 10.97
C LEU A 164 30.46 -27.51 10.43
N ASN A 165 29.28 -28.05 10.77
CA ASN A 165 28.84 -29.34 10.24
C ASN A 165 28.86 -29.30 8.69
N PRO A 166 29.57 -30.21 8.01
CA PRO A 166 29.66 -30.23 6.54
C PRO A 166 28.30 -30.31 5.82
N SER A 167 27.22 -30.73 6.50
CA SER A 167 25.87 -30.73 5.93
C SER A 167 25.45 -29.36 5.40
N TYR A 168 25.80 -28.26 6.09
CA TYR A 168 25.48 -26.91 5.62
C TYR A 168 26.14 -26.58 4.28
N GLY A 169 27.41 -26.98 4.10
CA GLY A 169 28.09 -26.81 2.82
C GLY A 169 27.53 -27.74 1.74
N TYR A 170 27.18 -28.97 2.10
CA TYR A 170 26.56 -29.91 1.17
C TYR A 170 25.19 -29.41 0.67
N ASP A 171 24.35 -28.88 1.56
CA ASP A 171 23.05 -28.30 1.22
C ASP A 171 23.21 -27.11 0.26
N LYS A 172 24.23 -26.26 0.46
CA LYS A 172 24.56 -25.19 -0.47
C LYS A 172 24.96 -25.73 -1.84
N LEU A 173 25.81 -26.77 -1.91
CA LEU A 173 26.20 -27.36 -3.20
C LEU A 173 25.03 -28.02 -3.92
N GLN A 174 24.14 -28.71 -3.20
CA GLN A 174 22.91 -29.25 -3.78
C GLN A 174 22.01 -28.16 -4.33
N GLY A 175 21.77 -27.09 -3.56
CA GLY A 175 21.01 -25.92 -4.01
C GLY A 175 21.66 -25.24 -5.22
N TYR A 176 22.99 -25.14 -5.22
CA TYR A 176 23.75 -24.50 -6.30
C TYR A 176 23.58 -25.23 -7.62
N ALA A 177 23.49 -26.57 -7.60
CA ALA A 177 23.21 -27.37 -8.77
C ALA A 177 21.76 -27.21 -9.28
N LYS A 178 20.81 -26.96 -8.37
CA LYS A 178 19.38 -26.80 -8.68
C LYS A 178 18.98 -25.38 -9.08
N ARG A 179 19.79 -24.37 -8.76
CA ARG A 179 19.44 -22.95 -8.95
C ARG A 179 19.07 -22.55 -10.38
N ALA A 180 19.60 -23.25 -11.38
CA ALA A 180 19.28 -22.98 -12.78
C ALA A 180 17.85 -23.42 -13.15
N VAL A 181 17.24 -24.28 -12.35
CA VAL A 181 15.89 -24.83 -12.57
C VAL A 181 14.81 -23.90 -12.02
N ASP A 182 15.01 -23.35 -10.82
CA ASP A 182 14.09 -22.38 -10.21
C ASP A 182 14.89 -21.18 -9.66
N SER A 183 15.22 -20.25 -10.55
CA SER A 183 16.01 -19.07 -10.15
C SER A 183 15.38 -18.24 -9.01
N PHE A 184 14.06 -18.31 -8.82
CA PHE A 184 13.36 -17.54 -7.78
C PHE A 184 13.45 -18.18 -6.41
N GLU A 185 13.25 -19.51 -6.29
CA GLU A 185 13.46 -20.24 -5.03
C GLU A 185 14.87 -19.97 -4.46
N TYR A 186 15.83 -19.80 -5.36
CA TYR A 186 17.25 -19.70 -5.07
C TYR A 186 17.81 -18.25 -5.09
N SER A 187 16.94 -17.23 -5.18
CA SER A 187 17.29 -15.80 -5.20
C SER A 187 16.41 -14.93 -4.27
N GLN A 188 16.20 -15.40 -3.04
CA GLN A 188 15.39 -14.73 -2.01
C GLN A 188 16.01 -13.43 -1.47
N PHE A 189 17.29 -13.16 -1.71
CA PHE A 189 17.89 -11.85 -1.49
C PHE A 189 18.42 -11.29 -2.80
N ILE A 190 18.42 -9.97 -2.93
CA ILE A 190 19.13 -9.26 -3.99
C ILE A 190 20.44 -8.75 -3.37
N PRO A 191 21.59 -9.41 -3.61
CA PRO A 191 22.83 -9.09 -2.91
C PRO A 191 23.28 -7.65 -3.08
N GLU A 192 23.01 -7.04 -4.24
CA GLU A 192 23.43 -5.69 -4.63
C GLU A 192 22.71 -4.59 -3.84
N THR A 193 21.52 -4.87 -3.32
CA THR A 193 20.72 -3.90 -2.55
C THR A 193 20.54 -4.36 -1.09
N GLY A 194 20.83 -5.63 -0.80
CA GLY A 194 20.68 -6.23 0.53
C GLY A 194 19.23 -6.50 0.93
N VAL A 195 18.25 -6.27 0.04
CA VAL A 195 16.82 -6.49 0.35
C VAL A 195 16.40 -7.93 0.13
N TYR A 196 15.37 -8.33 0.87
CA TYR A 196 14.68 -9.60 0.63
C TYR A 196 13.80 -9.46 -0.63
N ASN A 197 13.93 -10.41 -1.55
CA ASN A 197 13.22 -10.42 -2.82
C ASN A 197 11.78 -10.89 -2.61
N LYS A 198 10.85 -9.93 -2.64
CA LYS A 198 9.41 -10.18 -2.42
C LYS A 198 8.58 -10.20 -3.68
N VAL A 199 9.17 -10.17 -4.88
CA VAL A 199 8.44 -10.13 -6.16
C VAL A 199 7.39 -11.23 -6.25
N LYS A 200 7.71 -12.46 -5.83
CA LYS A 200 6.73 -13.57 -5.82
C LYS A 200 5.58 -13.35 -4.84
N ARG A 201 5.86 -12.80 -3.65
CA ARG A 201 4.82 -12.50 -2.65
C ARG A 201 3.96 -11.32 -3.11
N ASP A 202 4.57 -10.30 -3.71
CA ASP A 202 3.86 -9.13 -4.26
C ASP A 202 2.93 -9.49 -5.42
N ALA A 203 3.29 -10.51 -6.21
CA ALA A 203 2.46 -11.02 -7.32
C ALA A 203 1.31 -11.94 -6.86
N GLU A 204 1.17 -12.19 -5.56
CA GLU A 204 0.05 -12.97 -5.03
C GLU A 204 -1.28 -12.28 -5.32
N LYS A 205 -2.26 -13.06 -5.75
CA LYS A 205 -3.62 -12.59 -6.00
C LYS A 205 -4.30 -12.25 -4.68
N VAL A 206 -4.54 -10.96 -4.48
CA VAL A 206 -5.24 -10.40 -3.31
C VAL A 206 -6.59 -9.80 -3.70
N ASP A 207 -7.06 -10.12 -4.91
CA ASP A 207 -8.29 -9.59 -5.48
C ASP A 207 -9.56 -10.22 -4.91
N ASP A 208 -9.53 -11.52 -4.68
CA ASP A 208 -10.55 -12.18 -3.89
C ASP A 208 -10.09 -12.23 -2.42
N LEU A 209 -10.56 -11.26 -1.62
CA LEU A 209 -10.17 -11.15 -0.21
C LEU A 209 -10.58 -12.40 0.59
N GLU A 210 -11.74 -12.99 0.32
CA GLU A 210 -12.19 -14.18 1.04
C GLU A 210 -11.28 -15.37 0.74
N ALA A 211 -11.01 -15.62 -0.55
CA ALA A 211 -10.09 -16.67 -0.98
C ALA A 211 -8.66 -16.43 -0.46
N TYR A 212 -8.19 -15.18 -0.50
CA TYR A 212 -6.89 -14.79 0.03
C TYR A 212 -6.76 -15.11 1.52
N MET A 213 -7.74 -14.69 2.32
CA MET A 213 -7.75 -14.93 3.77
C MET A 213 -7.91 -16.41 4.10
N GLN A 214 -8.67 -17.16 3.29
CA GLN A 214 -8.79 -18.60 3.45
C GLN A 214 -7.45 -19.31 3.19
N ALA A 215 -6.73 -18.92 2.13
CA ALA A 215 -5.42 -19.47 1.79
C ALA A 215 -4.33 -19.11 2.82
N ASN A 216 -4.43 -17.93 3.44
CA ASN A 216 -3.42 -17.37 4.33
C ASN A 216 -3.81 -17.36 5.82
N LYS A 217 -4.86 -18.09 6.22
CA LYS A 217 -5.41 -18.10 7.59
C LYS A 217 -4.37 -18.29 8.69
N ALA A 218 -3.36 -19.15 8.47
CA ALA A 218 -2.31 -19.40 9.45
C ALA A 218 -1.34 -18.22 9.60
N ALA A 219 -1.08 -17.48 8.51
CA ALA A 219 -0.19 -16.33 8.50
C ALA A 219 -0.78 -15.12 9.24
N PHE A 220 -2.12 -15.02 9.25
CA PHE A 220 -2.88 -13.97 9.95
C PHE A 220 -3.44 -14.42 11.31
N ALA A 221 -2.92 -15.51 11.87
CA ALA A 221 -3.34 -15.97 13.19
C ALA A 221 -2.99 -14.92 14.28
N PRO A 222 -3.83 -14.76 15.32
CA PRO A 222 -3.55 -13.84 16.41
C PRO A 222 -2.21 -14.12 17.05
N PHE A 223 -1.46 -13.05 17.30
CA PHE A 223 -0.17 -13.13 17.97
C PHE A 223 -0.36 -12.98 19.49
N GLY A 224 0.56 -13.54 20.28
CA GLY A 224 0.51 -13.42 21.75
C GLY A 224 0.65 -11.97 22.22
N LYS A 225 0.39 -11.72 23.52
CA LYS A 225 0.68 -10.41 24.11
C LYS A 225 2.19 -10.16 24.14
N LEU A 226 2.58 -8.94 23.79
CA LEU A 226 3.95 -8.44 23.75
C LEU A 226 4.12 -7.37 24.83
N GLU A 227 4.82 -7.75 25.90
CA GLU A 227 5.14 -6.85 27.01
C GLU A 227 6.21 -5.84 26.59
N ALA A 228 6.11 -4.58 27.04
CA ALA A 228 7.07 -3.51 26.74
C ALA A 228 8.42 -3.63 27.48
N SER A 229 8.96 -4.84 27.60
CA SER A 229 10.10 -5.17 28.47
C SER A 229 11.45 -4.54 28.03
N ALA A 230 11.53 -4.04 26.80
CA ALA A 230 12.72 -3.44 26.21
C ALA A 230 12.60 -1.94 25.91
N LEU A 231 11.43 -1.34 26.18
CA LEU A 231 11.11 0.05 25.84
C LEU A 231 12.26 1.01 26.17
N ASP A 232 12.65 1.12 27.45
CA ASP A 232 13.68 2.07 27.88
C ASP A 232 15.04 1.80 27.22
N LYS A 233 15.42 0.52 27.12
CA LYS A 233 16.72 0.14 26.54
C LYS A 233 16.80 0.49 25.05
N ASN A 234 15.68 0.37 24.34
CA ASN A 234 15.60 0.75 22.93
C ASN A 234 15.72 2.26 22.75
N VAL A 235 15.02 3.05 23.58
CA VAL A 235 15.13 4.53 23.56
C VAL A 235 16.56 4.97 23.83
N GLU A 236 17.21 4.39 24.84
CA GLU A 236 18.60 4.69 25.16
C GLU A 236 19.56 4.30 24.02
N ALA A 237 19.36 3.13 23.40
CA ALA A 237 20.14 2.70 22.25
C ALA A 237 19.96 3.62 21.04
N LEU A 238 18.72 4.03 20.75
CA LEU A 238 18.42 5.00 19.70
C LEU A 238 19.14 6.33 19.93
N ALA A 239 19.15 6.84 21.16
CA ALA A 239 19.84 8.08 21.50
C ALA A 239 21.36 7.98 21.25
N ARG A 240 21.97 6.85 21.64
CA ARG A 240 23.40 6.61 21.37
C ARG A 240 23.68 6.47 19.88
N MET A 241 22.84 5.74 19.15
CA MET A 241 22.92 5.56 17.70
C MET A 241 22.89 6.90 16.95
N LYS A 242 21.92 7.76 17.27
CA LYS A 242 21.79 9.10 16.67
C LYS A 242 23.01 9.96 16.94
N ALA A 243 23.40 10.09 18.22
CA ALA A 243 24.55 10.89 18.62
C ALA A 243 25.84 10.41 17.93
N TYR A 244 26.00 9.09 17.78
CA TYR A 244 27.17 8.51 17.13
C TYR A 244 27.18 8.77 15.63
N ALA A 245 26.06 8.59 14.92
CA ALA A 245 25.96 8.90 13.50
C ALA A 245 26.25 10.39 13.22
N GLU A 246 25.62 11.30 13.97
CA GLU A 246 25.77 12.74 13.79
C GLU A 246 27.19 13.23 14.12
N SER A 247 27.82 12.70 15.18
CA SER A 247 29.21 13.05 15.53
C SER A 247 30.24 12.59 14.49
N HIS A 248 29.88 11.63 13.64
CA HIS A 248 30.70 11.16 12.52
C HIS A 248 30.26 11.79 11.17
N GLY A 249 29.39 12.79 11.20
CA GLY A 249 28.98 13.57 10.03
C GLY A 249 27.93 12.90 9.14
N ALA A 250 27.27 11.83 9.62
CA ALA A 250 26.17 11.21 8.90
C ALA A 250 24.82 11.84 9.28
N THR A 251 23.89 11.88 8.32
CA THR A 251 22.48 12.13 8.63
C THR A 251 21.87 10.91 9.32
N PHE A 252 20.92 11.15 10.21
CA PHE A 252 20.19 10.10 10.92
C PHE A 252 18.68 10.33 10.74
N ARG A 253 17.98 9.32 10.23
CA ARG A 253 16.51 9.36 10.04
C ARG A 253 15.87 8.13 10.64
N LEU A 254 14.85 8.33 11.46
CA LEU A 254 13.99 7.26 11.98
C LEU A 254 12.67 7.19 11.18
N ILE A 255 12.29 5.98 10.80
CA ILE A 255 11.02 5.64 10.16
C ILE A 255 10.39 4.50 10.97
N THR A 256 9.14 4.66 11.41
CA THR A 256 8.38 3.56 12.01
C THR A 256 7.60 2.80 10.93
N GLY A 257 7.47 1.49 11.09
CA GLY A 257 6.77 0.63 10.15
C GLY A 257 5.26 0.60 10.38
N ALA A 258 4.51 0.32 9.32
CA ALA A 258 3.07 0.11 9.39
C ALA A 258 2.74 -1.17 10.17
N THR A 259 1.55 -1.14 10.77
CA THR A 259 1.04 -2.21 11.63
C THR A 259 -0.32 -2.66 11.18
N SER A 260 -0.54 -3.97 11.16
CA SER A 260 -1.87 -4.51 10.93
C SER A 260 -2.71 -4.36 12.20
N GLU A 261 -4.03 -4.30 12.05
CA GLU A 261 -4.95 -4.33 13.20
C GLU A 261 -4.69 -5.57 14.07
N GLN A 262 -4.41 -6.73 13.46
CA GLN A 262 -4.14 -7.97 14.19
C GLN A 262 -2.88 -7.89 15.05
N GLU A 263 -1.83 -7.22 14.56
CA GLU A 263 -0.61 -6.98 15.32
C GLU A 263 -0.86 -6.01 16.48
N LEU A 264 -1.66 -4.96 16.27
CA LEU A 264 -1.96 -3.98 17.33
C LEU A 264 -2.61 -4.61 18.56
N LEU A 265 -3.40 -5.68 18.37
CA LEU A 265 -4.02 -6.43 19.47
C LEU A 265 -3.00 -7.06 20.42
N SER A 266 -1.73 -7.20 20.01
CA SER A 266 -0.67 -7.77 20.84
C SER A 266 -0.09 -6.80 21.87
N TYR A 267 -0.30 -5.50 21.73
CA TYR A 267 0.34 -4.50 22.60
C TYR A 267 -0.61 -3.95 23.66
N ASP A 268 -0.02 -3.31 24.68
CA ASP A 268 -0.71 -2.35 25.53
C ASP A 268 -0.57 -0.94 24.90
N MET A 269 -1.69 -0.23 24.76
CA MET A 269 -1.71 1.06 24.06
C MET A 269 -1.08 2.18 24.90
N GLU A 270 -1.09 2.07 26.23
CA GLU A 270 -0.43 3.06 27.09
C GLU A 270 1.10 2.90 27.02
N ASP A 271 1.59 1.65 26.97
CA ASP A 271 3.02 1.39 26.74
C ASP A 271 3.49 1.94 25.38
N LEU A 272 2.68 1.81 24.33
CA LEU A 272 2.99 2.37 23.01
C LEU A 272 3.01 3.91 23.04
N LYS A 273 2.05 4.55 23.70
CA LYS A 273 2.02 6.02 23.87
C LYS A 273 3.24 6.52 24.64
N GLU A 274 3.63 5.82 25.70
CA GLU A 274 4.85 6.12 26.46
C GLU A 274 6.09 5.96 25.59
N TYR A 275 6.18 4.86 24.83
CA TYR A 275 7.31 4.60 23.94
C TYR A 275 7.46 5.70 22.91
N TRP A 276 6.35 6.11 22.26
CA TRP A 276 6.33 7.21 21.29
C TRP A 276 6.83 8.52 21.89
N THR A 277 6.32 8.88 23.06
CA THR A 277 6.72 10.09 23.78
C THR A 277 8.24 10.08 24.05
N LYS A 278 8.78 8.95 24.52
CA LYS A 278 10.21 8.81 24.79
C LYS A 278 11.07 8.81 23.52
N LEU A 279 10.57 8.28 22.41
CA LEU A 279 11.26 8.35 21.11
C LEU A 279 11.33 9.79 20.59
N ALA A 280 10.24 10.56 20.69
CA ALA A 280 10.17 11.95 20.25
C ALA A 280 11.08 12.90 21.08
N GLU A 281 11.40 12.54 22.32
CA GLU A 281 12.42 13.23 23.12
C GLU A 281 13.85 13.04 22.57
N VAL A 282 14.10 11.98 21.81
CA VAL A 282 15.41 11.67 21.22
C VAL A 282 15.54 12.25 19.82
N THR A 283 14.51 12.09 18.98
CA THR A 283 14.52 12.54 17.57
C THR A 283 13.11 12.69 17.04
N ASP A 284 12.92 13.65 16.13
CA ASP A 284 11.76 13.64 15.25
C ASP A 284 11.81 12.38 14.36
N PHE A 285 10.64 11.83 14.03
CA PHE A 285 10.54 10.62 13.22
C PHE A 285 9.31 10.59 12.34
N TRP A 286 9.43 9.87 11.22
CA TRP A 286 8.32 9.63 10.32
C TRP A 286 7.53 8.41 10.81
N ASP A 287 6.27 8.64 11.14
CA ASP A 287 5.41 7.66 11.77
C ASP A 287 4.34 7.12 10.82
N PHE A 288 4.26 5.79 10.74
CA PHE A 288 3.29 5.05 9.95
C PHE A 288 2.63 3.92 10.75
N SER A 289 2.88 3.87 12.06
CA SER A 289 2.38 2.83 12.95
C SER A 289 0.96 3.12 13.44
N GLY A 290 0.40 2.20 14.23
CA GLY A 290 -0.93 2.35 14.83
C GLY A 290 -2.06 2.10 13.83
N TYR A 291 -3.24 2.58 14.20
CA TYR A 291 -4.45 2.49 13.39
C TYR A 291 -4.43 3.56 12.30
N THR A 292 -4.12 3.13 11.08
CA THR A 292 -4.05 3.98 9.89
C THR A 292 -5.09 3.51 8.87
N PRO A 293 -5.35 4.26 7.78
CA PRO A 293 -6.34 3.86 6.76
C PRO A 293 -6.09 2.48 6.13
N ILE A 294 -4.87 1.96 6.24
CA ILE A 294 -4.49 0.65 5.69
C ILE A 294 -4.44 -0.48 6.72
N SER A 295 -4.45 -0.18 8.04
CA SER A 295 -4.14 -1.18 9.07
C SER A 295 -5.17 -2.31 9.13
N GLY A 296 -6.43 -2.02 8.78
CA GLY A 296 -7.52 -2.98 8.76
C GLY A 296 -7.61 -3.82 7.48
N ASP A 297 -6.84 -3.48 6.44
CA ASP A 297 -6.90 -4.16 5.15
C ASP A 297 -5.77 -5.19 5.00
N PRO A 298 -6.05 -6.49 5.13
CA PRO A 298 -5.02 -7.53 5.08
C PRO A 298 -4.37 -7.65 3.70
N ARG A 299 -4.94 -7.06 2.64
CA ARG A 299 -4.33 -7.08 1.30
C ARG A 299 -3.00 -6.33 1.27
N TYR A 300 -2.77 -5.35 2.15
CA TYR A 300 -1.47 -4.68 2.24
C TYR A 300 -0.43 -5.46 3.04
N PHE A 301 -0.82 -6.54 3.69
CA PHE A 301 0.04 -7.37 4.52
C PHE A 301 0.26 -8.74 3.87
N TYR A 302 1.34 -9.41 4.25
CA TYR A 302 1.56 -10.81 3.88
C TYR A 302 1.25 -11.78 5.02
N ASP A 303 1.26 -11.27 6.25
CA ASP A 303 1.03 -11.97 7.50
C ASP A 303 0.73 -10.92 8.58
N THR A 304 0.47 -11.35 9.82
CA THR A 304 0.17 -10.43 10.94
C THR A 304 1.21 -9.31 11.10
N MET A 305 2.48 -9.54 10.77
CA MET A 305 3.59 -8.61 11.05
C MET A 305 4.13 -7.90 9.81
N HIS A 306 4.28 -8.59 8.68
CA HIS A 306 5.02 -8.08 7.52
C HIS A 306 4.08 -7.48 6.47
N TYR A 307 4.44 -6.29 5.98
CA TYR A 307 3.72 -5.59 4.93
C TYR A 307 4.38 -5.68 3.56
N ARG A 308 3.57 -5.46 2.52
CA ARG A 308 3.95 -5.43 1.12
C ARG A 308 4.92 -4.30 0.78
N ASN A 309 5.62 -4.44 -0.34
CA ASN A 309 6.49 -3.37 -0.86
C ASN A 309 5.71 -2.10 -1.21
N SER A 310 4.42 -2.21 -1.55
CA SER A 310 3.54 -1.05 -1.79
C SER A 310 3.50 -0.12 -0.57
N ILE A 311 3.37 -0.66 0.65
CA ILE A 311 3.43 0.14 1.88
C ILE A 311 4.77 0.88 2.02
N GLY A 312 5.89 0.21 1.73
CA GLY A 312 7.20 0.87 1.76
C GLY A 312 7.32 2.01 0.75
N ASN A 313 6.72 1.85 -0.43
CA ASN A 313 6.64 2.91 -1.43
C ASN A 313 5.74 4.08 -0.97
N MET A 314 4.60 3.79 -0.32
CA MET A 314 3.74 4.83 0.27
C MET A 314 4.49 5.61 1.36
N MET A 315 5.24 4.93 2.23
CA MET A 315 6.02 5.57 3.29
C MET A 315 7.05 6.55 2.72
N LEU A 316 7.85 6.09 1.75
CA LEU A 316 8.86 6.94 1.13
C LEU A 316 8.20 8.04 0.28
N GLY A 317 7.09 7.74 -0.42
CA GLY A 317 6.29 8.73 -1.14
C GLY A 317 5.81 9.86 -0.22
N TYR A 318 5.32 9.55 0.98
CA TYR A 318 4.92 10.53 1.98
C TYR A 318 6.11 11.37 2.47
N ILE A 319 7.21 10.72 2.86
CA ILE A 319 8.41 11.38 3.42
C ILE A 319 8.99 12.40 2.43
N PHE A 320 9.02 12.04 1.14
CA PHE A 320 9.66 12.83 0.09
C PHE A 320 8.67 13.63 -0.76
N LYS A 321 7.36 13.57 -0.44
CA LYS A 321 6.29 14.27 -1.16
C LYS A 321 6.29 13.94 -2.66
N ASP A 322 6.36 12.66 -3.02
CA ASP A 322 6.24 12.22 -4.42
C ASP A 322 4.76 12.18 -4.81
N ASP A 323 4.33 13.16 -5.61
CA ASP A 323 2.95 13.26 -6.12
C ASP A 323 2.54 12.07 -7.01
N ASN A 324 3.49 11.23 -7.45
CA ASN A 324 3.21 10.02 -8.22
C ASN A 324 3.08 8.76 -7.33
N ALA A 325 3.39 8.87 -6.05
CA ALA A 325 3.17 7.79 -5.10
C ALA A 325 1.78 7.94 -4.49
N TYR A 326 0.97 6.89 -4.59
CA TYR A 326 -0.25 6.84 -3.80
C TYR A 326 0.10 6.90 -2.32
N VAL A 327 -0.57 7.79 -1.60
CA VAL A 327 -0.52 7.86 -0.14
C VAL A 327 -1.92 8.16 0.37
N PRO A 328 -2.58 7.22 1.08
CA PRO A 328 -3.89 7.49 1.67
C PRO A 328 -3.82 8.66 2.67
N SER A 329 -4.84 9.50 2.70
CA SER A 329 -4.95 10.58 3.68
C SER A 329 -4.93 10.02 5.10
N GLY A 330 -4.02 10.51 5.95
CA GLY A 330 -3.83 10.01 7.32
C GLY A 330 -2.93 8.78 7.45
N PHE A 331 -2.27 8.34 6.38
CA PHE A 331 -1.33 7.21 6.44
C PHE A 331 0.00 7.54 7.15
N GLY A 332 0.54 8.74 6.93
CA GLY A 332 1.82 9.16 7.49
C GLY A 332 1.70 10.41 8.35
N HIS A 333 2.62 10.55 9.31
CA HIS A 333 2.75 11.72 10.16
C HIS A 333 4.22 12.03 10.47
N LEU A 334 4.59 13.31 10.58
CA LEU A 334 5.88 13.71 11.14
C LEU A 334 5.71 13.94 12.64
N THR A 335 6.18 12.99 13.43
CA THR A 335 6.09 13.05 14.89
C THR A 335 7.31 13.76 15.46
N THR A 336 7.04 14.75 16.31
CA THR A 336 8.00 15.63 16.97
C THR A 336 7.69 15.68 18.45
N LYS A 337 8.63 16.19 19.25
CA LYS A 337 8.40 16.39 20.69
C LYS A 337 7.12 17.21 21.00
N ASP A 338 6.77 18.16 20.14
CA ASP A 338 5.66 19.09 20.41
C ASP A 338 4.29 18.49 20.06
N ASN A 339 4.21 17.53 19.14
CA ASN A 339 2.95 16.96 18.65
C ASN A 339 2.71 15.50 19.08
N VAL A 340 3.72 14.82 19.65
CA VAL A 340 3.66 13.39 19.95
C VAL A 340 2.51 13.00 20.87
N ALA A 341 2.16 13.84 21.85
CA ALA A 341 1.11 13.51 22.82
C ALA A 341 -0.28 13.40 22.15
N GLU A 342 -0.60 14.36 21.27
CA GLU A 342 -1.86 14.35 20.52
C GLU A 342 -1.86 13.23 19.48
N HIS A 343 -0.77 13.09 18.73
CA HIS A 343 -0.64 12.08 17.69
C HIS A 343 -0.71 10.66 18.25
N ALA A 344 0.05 10.35 19.32
CA ALA A 344 0.04 9.03 19.94
C ALA A 344 -1.33 8.69 20.56
N ALA A 345 -2.05 9.69 21.10
CA ALA A 345 -3.41 9.50 21.59
C ALA A 345 -4.36 9.08 20.45
N ALA A 346 -4.26 9.73 19.28
CA ALA A 346 -5.10 9.43 18.14
C ALA A 346 -4.74 8.10 17.44
N VAL A 347 -3.46 7.86 17.16
CA VAL A 347 -3.03 6.74 16.31
C VAL A 347 -3.11 5.39 17.02
N PHE A 348 -3.04 5.37 18.35
CA PHE A 348 -3.22 4.16 19.16
C PHE A 348 -4.63 4.04 19.76
N GLU A 349 -5.55 4.90 19.35
CA GLU A 349 -6.98 4.71 19.61
C GLU A 349 -7.56 3.81 18.53
N ARG A 350 -8.09 2.65 18.94
CA ARG A 350 -8.76 1.74 18.00
C ARG A 350 -9.98 2.45 17.42
N PRO A 351 -10.11 2.54 16.08
CA PRO A 351 -11.31 3.06 15.46
C PRO A 351 -12.53 2.34 16.01
N ALA A 352 -13.60 3.09 16.26
CA ALA A 352 -14.86 2.49 16.67
C ALA A 352 -15.25 1.41 15.64
N ALA A 353 -15.66 0.23 16.11
CA ALA A 353 -16.17 -0.80 15.22
C ALA A 353 -17.31 -0.20 14.38
N ALA A 354 -17.37 -0.55 13.10
CA ALA A 354 -18.46 -0.14 12.21
C ALA A 354 -19.80 -0.38 12.92
N SER A 355 -20.67 0.64 12.91
CA SER A 355 -21.97 0.52 13.56
C SER A 355 -22.79 -0.58 12.87
N LYS A 356 -23.73 -1.16 13.60
CA LYS A 356 -24.79 -1.95 12.96
C LYS A 356 -25.81 -1.09 12.21
N ASP A 357 -25.68 0.24 12.31
CA ASP A 357 -26.55 1.22 11.66
C ASP A 357 -26.26 1.27 10.16
N ALA A 358 -26.94 0.39 9.45
CA ALA A 358 -26.99 0.33 8.00
C ALA A 358 -28.19 1.13 7.48
N VAL A 359 -27.98 1.95 6.46
CA VAL A 359 -29.04 2.70 5.77
C VAL A 359 -29.14 2.22 4.34
N ASP A 360 -30.36 1.87 3.93
CA ASP A 360 -30.65 1.53 2.54
C ASP A 360 -30.77 2.81 1.71
N ILE A 361 -29.88 2.96 0.73
CA ILE A 361 -29.80 4.11 -0.16
C ILE A 361 -30.18 3.68 -1.59
N PRO A 362 -31.37 4.06 -2.07
CA PRO A 362 -31.67 3.99 -3.48
C PRO A 362 -30.91 5.08 -4.25
N ILE A 363 -30.25 4.70 -5.33
CA ILE A 363 -29.48 5.61 -6.19
C ILE A 363 -30.11 5.56 -7.58
N LEU A 364 -30.57 6.70 -8.09
CA LEU A 364 -31.11 6.84 -9.44
C LEU A 364 -30.01 7.22 -10.42
N VAL A 365 -30.07 6.68 -11.63
CA VAL A 365 -29.23 7.11 -12.75
C VAL A 365 -30.07 7.57 -13.94
N TYR A 366 -29.70 8.73 -14.48
CA TYR A 366 -30.14 9.30 -15.75
C TYR A 366 -28.91 9.57 -16.63
N HIS A 367 -29.10 9.75 -17.94
CA HIS A 367 -28.01 10.11 -18.86
C HIS A 367 -28.43 11.35 -19.65
N HIS A 368 -28.97 11.17 -20.86
CA HIS A 368 -29.41 12.26 -21.72
C HIS A 368 -30.90 12.59 -21.47
N ILE A 369 -31.27 13.86 -21.59
CA ILE A 369 -32.66 14.33 -21.48
C ILE A 369 -33.08 14.94 -22.82
N ASP A 370 -34.01 14.29 -23.52
CA ASP A 370 -34.40 14.68 -24.87
C ASP A 370 -35.81 14.19 -25.23
N ASP A 371 -36.57 15.03 -25.93
CA ASP A 371 -37.89 14.67 -26.48
C ASP A 371 -37.79 14.11 -27.91
N ASP A 372 -36.70 14.37 -28.64
CA ASP A 372 -36.52 13.95 -30.04
C ASP A 372 -35.10 13.38 -30.30
N PRO A 373 -34.74 12.26 -29.64
CA PRO A 373 -33.43 11.67 -29.84
C PRO A 373 -33.27 11.02 -31.21
N TYR A 374 -32.08 11.11 -31.79
CA TYR A 374 -31.72 10.43 -33.04
C TYR A 374 -31.99 8.92 -32.97
N GLU A 375 -31.70 8.29 -31.82
CA GLU A 375 -31.99 6.88 -31.55
C GLU A 375 -32.54 6.72 -30.13
N PRO A 376 -33.87 6.58 -29.97
CA PRO A 376 -34.50 6.37 -28.67
C PRO A 376 -34.00 5.08 -28.00
N ASN A 377 -33.61 5.16 -26.73
CA ASN A 377 -33.18 4.01 -25.93
C ASN A 377 -33.40 4.28 -24.43
N SER A 378 -33.10 3.28 -23.59
CA SER A 378 -33.34 3.33 -22.14
C SER A 378 -32.47 4.33 -21.36
N LEU A 379 -31.54 5.02 -22.01
CA LEU A 379 -30.67 6.05 -21.42
C LEU A 379 -31.16 7.48 -21.73
N ILE A 380 -32.12 7.64 -22.64
CA ILE A 380 -32.63 8.96 -23.04
C ILE A 380 -34.02 9.19 -22.47
N THR A 381 -34.15 10.17 -21.59
CA THR A 381 -35.41 10.44 -20.87
C THR A 381 -36.06 11.73 -21.37
N PRO A 382 -37.36 11.71 -21.75
CA PRO A 382 -38.09 12.94 -22.08
C PRO A 382 -38.06 13.96 -20.93
N PRO A 383 -37.85 15.27 -21.18
CA PRO A 383 -37.94 16.33 -20.16
C PRO A 383 -39.19 16.26 -19.28
N ALA A 384 -40.36 16.02 -19.87
CA ALA A 384 -41.62 15.90 -19.14
C ALA A 384 -41.63 14.70 -18.18
N LYS A 385 -41.03 13.58 -18.60
CA LYS A 385 -40.86 12.38 -17.78
C LYS A 385 -39.91 12.63 -16.62
N PHE A 386 -38.75 13.24 -16.88
CA PHE A 386 -37.79 13.58 -15.83
C PHE A 386 -38.42 14.48 -14.75
N ARG A 387 -39.16 15.52 -15.15
CA ARG A 387 -39.91 16.37 -14.20
C ARG A 387 -40.90 15.56 -13.37
N SER A 388 -41.72 14.73 -14.03
CA SER A 388 -42.69 13.86 -13.35
C SER A 388 -42.03 12.94 -12.33
N ASP A 389 -40.86 12.37 -12.64
CA ASP A 389 -40.12 11.53 -11.70
C ASP A 389 -39.66 12.33 -10.47
N MET A 390 -39.07 13.51 -10.67
CA MET A 390 -38.58 14.35 -9.57
C MET A 390 -39.72 14.84 -8.66
N GLU A 391 -40.87 15.21 -9.24
CA GLU A 391 -42.07 15.57 -8.50
C GLU A 391 -42.62 14.39 -7.69
N ALA A 392 -42.67 13.20 -8.28
CA ALA A 392 -43.12 11.98 -7.61
C ALA A 392 -42.20 11.58 -6.45
N ILE A 393 -40.88 11.67 -6.63
CA ILE A 393 -39.87 11.41 -5.59
C ILE A 393 -40.07 12.36 -4.41
N LYS A 394 -40.20 13.67 -4.69
CA LYS A 394 -40.43 14.68 -3.66
C LYS A 394 -41.77 14.48 -2.94
N ALA A 395 -42.84 14.18 -3.69
CA ALA A 395 -44.17 13.92 -3.13
C ALA A 395 -44.20 12.66 -2.24
N ALA A 396 -43.36 11.66 -2.55
CA ALA A 396 -43.20 10.46 -1.75
C ALA A 396 -42.36 10.67 -0.47
N GLY A 397 -41.83 11.87 -0.24
CA GLY A 397 -41.10 12.24 0.97
C GLY A 397 -39.63 11.86 0.97
N PHE A 398 -39.05 11.57 -0.20
CA PHE A 398 -37.61 11.33 -0.33
C PHE A 398 -36.82 12.65 -0.24
N ASN A 399 -35.66 12.59 0.41
CA ASN A 399 -34.72 13.70 0.54
C ASN A 399 -33.47 13.42 -0.30
N ALA A 400 -33.22 14.26 -1.30
CA ALA A 400 -32.07 14.09 -2.18
C ALA A 400 -30.76 14.39 -1.45
N VAL A 401 -29.80 13.47 -1.56
CA VAL A 401 -28.44 13.59 -1.01
C VAL A 401 -27.40 13.43 -2.13
N LEU A 402 -26.24 14.04 -1.94
CA LEU A 402 -25.08 13.83 -2.82
C LEU A 402 -24.38 12.52 -2.45
N ILE A 403 -23.60 11.96 -3.37
CA ILE A 403 -22.76 10.80 -3.04
C ILE A 403 -21.71 11.16 -1.97
N THR A 404 -21.24 12.41 -1.96
CA THR A 404 -20.35 12.94 -0.92
C THR A 404 -20.98 12.99 0.47
N ASP A 405 -22.29 13.17 0.58
CA ASP A 405 -23.01 13.06 1.85
C ASP A 405 -22.96 11.63 2.42
N LEU A 406 -22.93 10.61 1.55
CA LEU A 406 -22.78 9.21 1.97
C LEU A 406 -21.37 8.96 2.53
N ILE A 407 -20.34 9.57 1.94
CA ILE A 407 -18.97 9.52 2.45
C ILE A 407 -18.91 10.15 3.85
N ASP A 408 -19.50 11.33 4.02
CA ASP A 408 -19.54 12.01 5.31
C ASP A 408 -20.34 11.24 6.38
N TYR A 409 -21.39 10.52 5.97
CA TYR A 409 -22.13 9.61 6.86
C TYR A 409 -21.27 8.46 7.35
N VAL A 410 -20.56 7.79 6.44
CA VAL A 410 -19.66 6.68 6.79
C VAL A 410 -18.51 7.17 7.69
N ASP A 411 -17.98 8.36 7.43
CA ASP A 411 -16.94 9.00 8.26
C ASP A 411 -17.47 9.50 9.61
N GLY A 412 -18.79 9.43 9.87
CA GLY A 412 -19.41 9.90 11.10
C GLY A 412 -19.46 11.43 11.23
N LYS A 413 -19.24 12.17 10.14
CA LYS A 413 -19.23 13.64 10.09
C LYS A 413 -20.63 14.22 9.97
N LYS A 414 -21.58 13.48 9.36
CA LYS A 414 -22.93 13.94 9.06
C LYS A 414 -23.95 12.81 9.19
N GLU A 415 -25.15 13.10 9.67
CA GLU A 415 -26.28 12.14 9.60
C GLU A 415 -27.04 12.32 8.29
N LEU A 416 -27.56 11.21 7.75
CA LEU A 416 -28.44 11.25 6.57
C LEU A 416 -29.86 11.69 6.98
N PRO A 417 -30.58 12.42 6.11
CA PRO A 417 -31.99 12.74 6.35
C PRO A 417 -32.87 11.48 6.29
N ASP A 418 -34.09 11.57 6.80
CA ASP A 418 -35.10 10.52 6.62
C ASP A 418 -35.37 10.27 5.13
N ASN A 419 -35.62 9.02 4.74
CA ASN A 419 -35.87 8.61 3.35
C ASN A 419 -34.86 9.20 2.34
N PRO A 420 -33.54 8.96 2.51
CA PRO A 420 -32.54 9.50 1.61
C PRO A 420 -32.66 8.86 0.21
N VAL A 421 -32.38 9.64 -0.84
CA VAL A 421 -32.23 9.16 -2.22
C VAL A 421 -31.05 9.88 -2.87
N ALA A 422 -30.21 9.18 -3.63
CA ALA A 422 -29.20 9.83 -4.44
C ALA A 422 -29.67 9.90 -5.90
N ILE A 423 -29.52 11.06 -6.53
CA ILE A 423 -29.83 11.26 -7.95
C ILE A 423 -28.51 11.45 -8.68
N THR A 424 -28.28 10.67 -9.73
CA THR A 424 -27.03 10.72 -10.51
C THR A 424 -27.29 10.90 -12.00
N PHE A 425 -26.36 11.58 -12.66
CA PHE A 425 -26.26 11.66 -14.12
C PHE A 425 -24.89 11.19 -14.57
N ASP A 426 -24.86 10.44 -15.67
CA ASP A 426 -23.63 10.03 -16.32
C ASP A 426 -23.39 10.87 -17.60
N ASP A 427 -22.15 10.83 -18.08
CA ASP A 427 -21.62 11.43 -19.32
C ASP A 427 -21.41 12.95 -19.33
N GLY A 428 -22.35 13.73 -18.78
CA GLY A 428 -22.26 15.21 -18.76
C GLY A 428 -22.85 15.90 -19.99
N TYR A 429 -23.97 15.39 -20.50
CA TYR A 429 -24.68 15.98 -21.64
C TYR A 429 -25.14 17.41 -21.36
N LEU A 430 -25.16 18.26 -22.40
CA LEU A 430 -25.68 19.63 -22.33
C LEU A 430 -27.12 19.67 -21.81
N SER A 431 -27.92 18.64 -22.14
CA SER A 431 -29.29 18.47 -21.64
C SER A 431 -29.38 18.38 -20.10
N ASN A 432 -28.33 17.92 -19.42
CA ASN A 432 -28.29 17.93 -17.94
C ASN A 432 -28.30 19.37 -17.41
N TYR A 433 -27.62 20.30 -18.10
CA TYR A 433 -27.63 21.72 -17.76
C TYR A 433 -28.94 22.41 -18.19
N GLU A 434 -29.44 22.13 -19.39
CA GLU A 434 -30.59 22.85 -19.96
C GLU A 434 -31.93 22.38 -19.39
N TYR A 435 -32.09 21.09 -19.11
CA TYR A 435 -33.36 20.49 -18.68
C TYR A 435 -33.30 19.93 -17.26
N GLY A 436 -32.23 19.21 -16.92
CA GLY A 436 -32.10 18.53 -15.62
C GLY A 436 -31.94 19.50 -14.45
N TYR A 437 -30.90 20.35 -14.53
CA TYR A 437 -30.53 21.30 -13.48
C TYR A 437 -31.66 22.26 -13.07
N PRO A 438 -32.41 22.89 -14.00
CA PRO A 438 -33.50 23.79 -13.62
C PRO A 438 -34.61 23.10 -12.82
N VAL A 439 -34.98 21.86 -13.19
CA VAL A 439 -35.99 21.07 -12.47
C VAL A 439 -35.51 20.73 -11.07
N LEU A 440 -34.27 20.24 -10.93
CA LEU A 440 -33.68 19.91 -9.63
C LEU A 440 -33.64 21.14 -8.71
N LYS A 441 -33.20 22.28 -9.24
CA LYS A 441 -33.14 23.55 -8.51
C LYS A 441 -34.52 24.03 -8.05
N GLU A 442 -35.52 24.00 -8.94
CA GLU A 442 -36.90 24.39 -8.64
C GLU A 442 -37.50 23.51 -7.53
N LEU A 443 -37.17 22.21 -7.55
CA LEU A 443 -37.66 21.24 -6.59
C LEU A 443 -36.79 21.12 -5.34
N SER A 444 -35.69 21.87 -5.23
CA SER A 444 -34.73 21.77 -4.11
C SER A 444 -34.20 20.35 -3.92
N LEU A 445 -33.87 19.67 -5.03
CA LEU A 445 -33.25 18.36 -5.06
C LEU A 445 -31.81 18.51 -5.53
N ASN A 446 -30.89 17.77 -4.92
CA ASN A 446 -29.49 17.74 -5.30
C ASN A 446 -29.18 16.51 -6.16
N ALA A 447 -28.15 16.58 -6.99
CA ALA A 447 -27.68 15.45 -7.78
C ALA A 447 -26.15 15.46 -7.97
N THR A 448 -25.59 14.30 -8.24
CA THR A 448 -24.18 14.14 -8.63
C THR A 448 -24.10 13.87 -10.14
N ILE A 449 -23.26 14.58 -10.88
CA ILE A 449 -23.01 14.34 -12.31
C ILE A 449 -21.57 13.86 -12.48
N SER A 450 -21.42 12.64 -13.00
CA SER A 450 -20.10 12.09 -13.36
C SER A 450 -19.82 12.37 -14.84
N ILE A 451 -18.82 13.22 -15.10
CA ILE A 451 -18.54 13.74 -16.45
C ILE A 451 -17.35 13.07 -17.12
N ILE A 452 -17.39 12.98 -18.46
CA ILE A 452 -16.29 12.48 -19.28
C ILE A 452 -15.38 13.65 -19.67
N GLY A 453 -14.12 13.61 -19.24
CA GLY A 453 -13.19 14.73 -19.40
C GLY A 453 -12.97 15.18 -20.84
N TRP A 454 -12.81 14.22 -21.74
CA TRP A 454 -12.59 14.52 -23.16
C TRP A 454 -13.79 15.24 -23.79
N SER A 455 -15.02 14.90 -23.38
CA SER A 455 -16.26 15.38 -24.02
C SER A 455 -16.68 16.78 -23.60
N VAL A 456 -16.18 17.31 -22.47
CA VAL A 456 -16.63 18.59 -21.89
C VAL A 456 -16.59 19.72 -22.92
N GLY A 457 -17.72 20.39 -23.12
CA GLY A 457 -17.88 21.52 -24.03
C GLY A 457 -17.81 21.18 -25.53
N ARG A 458 -17.89 19.90 -25.89
CA ARG A 458 -17.89 19.45 -27.30
C ARG A 458 -19.30 19.16 -27.80
N ASP A 459 -19.46 19.25 -29.11
CA ASP A 459 -20.67 18.93 -29.87
C ASP A 459 -20.44 17.86 -30.97
N GLU A 460 -19.20 17.39 -31.13
CA GLU A 460 -18.82 16.34 -32.06
C GLU A 460 -17.83 15.33 -31.46
N HIS A 461 -17.92 14.07 -31.90
CA HIS A 461 -16.98 13.02 -31.51
C HIS A 461 -15.63 13.16 -32.25
N ARG A 462 -14.52 12.75 -31.64
CA ARG A 462 -13.19 12.67 -32.29
C ARG A 462 -13.14 11.71 -33.49
N LEU A 463 -14.14 10.84 -33.63
CA LEU A 463 -14.24 9.89 -34.72
C LEU A 463 -15.27 10.45 -35.69
N PRO A 464 -14.85 10.88 -36.89
CA PRO A 464 -15.77 11.48 -37.85
C PRO A 464 -16.95 10.56 -38.15
N GLY A 465 -18.17 11.09 -38.05
CA GLY A 465 -19.41 10.39 -38.36
C GLY A 465 -19.94 9.47 -37.25
N LYS A 466 -19.26 9.35 -36.10
CA LYS A 466 -19.83 8.69 -34.92
C LYS A 466 -20.85 9.62 -34.26
N GLN A 467 -22.02 9.07 -33.92
CA GLN A 467 -23.08 9.81 -33.23
C GLN A 467 -22.57 10.37 -31.90
N PHE A 468 -22.94 11.62 -31.63
CA PHE A 468 -22.52 12.36 -30.45
C PHE A 468 -23.60 13.36 -30.07
N TYR A 469 -23.88 13.48 -28.77
CA TYR A 469 -24.75 14.51 -28.24
C TYR A 469 -23.89 15.59 -27.58
N PRO A 470 -24.25 16.88 -27.70
CA PRO A 470 -23.49 17.96 -27.07
C PRO A 470 -23.35 17.78 -25.55
N HIS A 471 -22.20 18.16 -25.01
CA HIS A 471 -21.90 18.16 -23.59
C HIS A 471 -21.79 19.59 -23.05
N PHE A 472 -22.11 19.79 -21.77
CA PHE A 472 -21.97 21.11 -21.18
C PHE A 472 -20.50 21.51 -21.05
N THR A 473 -20.24 22.81 -21.00
CA THR A 473 -18.92 23.42 -20.82
C THR A 473 -18.52 23.47 -19.34
N TRP A 474 -17.23 23.68 -19.06
CA TRP A 474 -16.75 23.93 -17.68
C TRP A 474 -17.43 25.13 -17.02
N GLU A 475 -17.76 26.18 -17.79
CA GLU A 475 -18.47 27.36 -17.29
C GLU A 475 -19.89 26.99 -16.81
N GLN A 476 -20.60 26.17 -17.58
CA GLN A 476 -21.91 25.64 -17.20
C GLN A 476 -21.84 24.68 -16.02
N ALA A 477 -20.82 23.81 -15.97
CA ALA A 477 -20.54 22.95 -14.83
C ALA A 477 -20.34 23.77 -13.55
N LYS A 478 -19.55 24.85 -13.63
CA LYS A 478 -19.30 25.76 -12.53
C LYS A 478 -20.57 26.46 -12.04
N ILE A 479 -21.45 26.91 -12.96
CA ILE A 479 -22.75 27.50 -12.58
C ILE A 479 -23.59 26.52 -11.76
N MET A 480 -23.66 25.26 -12.19
CA MET A 480 -24.42 24.23 -11.49
C MET A 480 -23.81 23.94 -10.11
N GLN A 481 -22.49 23.81 -10.03
CA GLN A 481 -21.78 23.52 -8.80
C GLN A 481 -21.84 24.68 -7.77
N ASP A 482 -21.55 25.91 -8.21
CA ASP A 482 -21.59 27.10 -7.33
C ASP A 482 -23.02 27.36 -6.79
N SER A 483 -24.05 26.79 -7.41
CA SER A 483 -25.43 26.87 -6.90
C SER A 483 -25.73 25.90 -5.75
N GLY A 484 -24.85 24.93 -5.48
CA GLY A 484 -25.02 23.90 -4.45
C GLY A 484 -25.98 22.77 -4.80
N VAL A 485 -26.57 22.78 -6.01
CA VAL A 485 -27.53 21.76 -6.48
C VAL A 485 -26.81 20.55 -7.06
N ILE A 486 -25.68 20.77 -7.75
CA ILE A 486 -24.96 19.72 -8.48
C ILE A 486 -23.56 19.54 -7.91
N ASP A 487 -23.17 18.29 -7.69
CA ASP A 487 -21.79 17.88 -7.45
C ASP A 487 -21.18 17.25 -8.71
N ILE A 488 -20.03 17.74 -9.16
CA ILE A 488 -19.36 17.26 -10.38
C ILE A 488 -18.26 16.26 -10.02
N GLN A 489 -18.36 15.03 -10.56
CA GLN A 489 -17.51 13.88 -10.25
C GLN A 489 -16.98 13.21 -11.53
N ASN A 490 -16.24 12.11 -11.37
CA ASN A 490 -15.38 11.57 -12.43
C ASN A 490 -16.00 10.37 -13.16
N HIS A 491 -16.01 10.43 -14.50
CA HIS A 491 -16.41 9.34 -15.39
C HIS A 491 -15.32 8.96 -16.40
N SER A 492 -14.06 8.98 -15.95
CA SER A 492 -12.81 8.89 -16.75
C SER A 492 -12.53 10.14 -17.60
N PHE A 493 -11.29 10.30 -18.05
CA PHE A 493 -10.94 11.32 -19.03
C PHE A 493 -11.33 10.86 -20.44
N ASP A 494 -10.86 9.69 -20.85
CA ASP A 494 -11.02 9.16 -22.22
C ASP A 494 -11.17 7.63 -22.27
N MET A 495 -11.52 6.99 -21.14
CA MET A 495 -11.82 5.56 -21.04
C MET A 495 -13.33 5.28 -21.09
N HIS A 496 -14.05 5.95 -22.00
CA HIS A 496 -15.50 5.81 -22.17
C HIS A 496 -15.87 5.26 -23.57
N GLU A 497 -15.11 4.27 -24.04
CA GLU A 497 -15.34 3.57 -25.30
C GLU A 497 -15.61 2.09 -25.06
N SER A 498 -16.29 1.43 -25.98
CA SER A 498 -16.45 -0.03 -25.94
C SER A 498 -16.73 -0.55 -27.34
N ASN A 499 -15.92 -1.52 -27.78
CA ASN A 499 -16.17 -2.27 -29.00
C ASN A 499 -15.75 -3.73 -28.80
N PRO A 500 -16.69 -4.65 -28.50
CA PRO A 500 -16.38 -6.06 -28.28
C PRO A 500 -15.68 -6.75 -29.47
N ASP A 501 -15.86 -6.22 -30.68
CA ASP A 501 -15.31 -6.80 -31.91
C ASP A 501 -13.90 -6.28 -32.25
N ASP A 502 -13.42 -5.21 -31.59
CA ASP A 502 -12.08 -4.67 -31.79
C ASP A 502 -11.25 -4.71 -30.51
N PRO A 503 -10.31 -5.67 -30.37
CA PRO A 503 -9.48 -5.79 -29.16
C PRO A 503 -8.50 -4.64 -28.97
N LYS A 504 -8.40 -3.69 -29.92
CA LYS A 504 -7.62 -2.46 -29.77
C LYS A 504 -8.39 -1.36 -29.03
N VAL A 505 -9.72 -1.50 -28.91
CA VAL A 505 -10.56 -0.58 -28.15
C VAL A 505 -10.71 -1.12 -26.74
N ARG A 506 -10.29 -0.33 -25.76
CA ARG A 506 -10.52 -0.65 -24.35
C ARG A 506 -12.02 -0.57 -24.06
N SER A 507 -12.57 -1.57 -23.38
CA SER A 507 -13.97 -1.55 -22.91
C SER A 507 -14.06 -0.84 -21.58
N GLY A 508 -14.42 0.44 -21.61
CA GLY A 508 -14.44 1.32 -20.44
C GLY A 508 -13.07 1.36 -19.77
N VAL A 509 -13.05 1.07 -18.46
CA VAL A 509 -11.82 1.01 -17.67
C VAL A 509 -11.22 -0.39 -17.53
N LEU A 510 -11.70 -1.40 -18.26
CA LEU A 510 -11.17 -2.76 -18.12
C LEU A 510 -9.76 -2.91 -18.68
N GLN A 511 -8.98 -3.82 -18.09
CA GLN A 511 -7.67 -4.21 -18.61
C GLN A 511 -7.80 -4.86 -19.99
N MET A 512 -6.93 -4.49 -20.93
CA MET A 512 -6.90 -5.12 -22.25
C MET A 512 -6.21 -6.49 -22.20
N SER A 513 -6.59 -7.41 -23.09
CA SER A 513 -6.10 -8.80 -23.07
C SER A 513 -4.58 -8.95 -23.27
N ASN A 514 -3.93 -7.97 -23.89
CA ASN A 514 -2.49 -7.92 -24.16
C ASN A 514 -1.73 -6.93 -23.24
N GLU A 515 -2.41 -6.34 -22.25
CA GLU A 515 -1.84 -5.35 -21.35
C GLU A 515 -1.37 -5.99 -20.05
N SER A 516 -0.16 -5.67 -19.58
CA SER A 516 0.29 -6.15 -18.27
C SER A 516 -0.44 -5.42 -17.14
N ALA A 517 -0.54 -6.03 -15.95
CA ALA A 517 -1.18 -5.38 -14.80
C ALA A 517 -0.52 -4.03 -14.42
N ALA A 518 0.80 -3.92 -14.60
CA ALA A 518 1.54 -2.68 -14.35
C ALA A 518 1.27 -1.60 -15.41
N ASP A 519 1.17 -1.97 -16.69
CA ASP A 519 0.82 -1.03 -17.76
C ASP A 519 -0.62 -0.54 -17.59
N TYR A 520 -1.52 -1.46 -17.25
CA TYR A 520 -2.90 -1.16 -16.95
C TYR A 520 -3.04 -0.19 -15.78
N ALA A 521 -2.36 -0.46 -14.66
CA ALA A 521 -2.39 0.41 -13.49
C ALA A 521 -1.91 1.83 -13.84
N ARG A 522 -0.82 1.96 -14.63
CA ARG A 522 -0.33 3.25 -15.11
C ARG A 522 -1.32 3.96 -16.03
N ALA A 523 -1.92 3.24 -16.98
CA ALA A 523 -2.90 3.81 -17.90
C ALA A 523 -4.12 4.32 -17.14
N LEU A 524 -4.70 3.50 -16.25
CA LEU A 524 -5.86 3.85 -15.45
C LEU A 524 -5.57 5.05 -14.53
N HIS A 525 -4.43 5.01 -13.83
CA HIS A 525 -4.02 6.11 -12.94
C HIS A 525 -3.83 7.42 -13.71
N SER A 526 -3.20 7.37 -14.89
CA SER A 526 -2.98 8.56 -15.71
C SER A 526 -4.29 9.16 -16.23
N ASP A 527 -5.22 8.34 -16.70
CA ASP A 527 -6.49 8.80 -17.26
C ASP A 527 -7.37 9.41 -16.16
N ILE A 528 -7.60 8.66 -15.09
CA ILE A 528 -8.48 9.06 -14.00
C ILE A 528 -7.89 10.25 -13.23
N GLY A 529 -6.58 10.22 -12.97
CA GLY A 529 -5.88 11.32 -12.28
C GLY A 529 -5.84 12.60 -13.12
N GLY A 530 -5.69 12.48 -14.44
CA GLY A 530 -5.78 13.62 -15.35
C GLY A 530 -7.17 14.27 -15.33
N MET A 531 -8.22 13.46 -15.25
CA MET A 531 -9.58 13.97 -15.11
C MET A 531 -9.84 14.62 -13.75
N ALA A 532 -9.40 13.99 -12.64
CA ALA A 532 -9.52 14.57 -11.30
C ALA A 532 -8.87 15.95 -11.22
N LYS A 533 -7.63 16.05 -11.71
CA LYS A 533 -6.91 17.33 -11.80
C LYS A 533 -7.65 18.38 -12.64
N SER A 534 -8.26 17.97 -13.75
CA SER A 534 -9.02 18.89 -14.60
C SER A 534 -10.23 19.48 -13.86
N VAL A 535 -10.98 18.65 -13.12
CA VAL A 535 -12.12 19.11 -12.31
C VAL A 535 -11.65 20.04 -11.19
N GLU A 536 -10.58 19.68 -10.49
CA GLU A 536 -10.01 20.49 -9.41
C GLU A 536 -9.55 21.86 -9.92
N GLU A 537 -8.86 21.93 -11.06
CA GLU A 537 -8.37 23.18 -11.64
C GLU A 537 -9.49 24.07 -12.16
N GLN A 538 -10.52 23.50 -12.81
CA GLN A 538 -11.59 24.27 -13.42
C GLN A 538 -12.69 24.68 -12.43
N LEU A 539 -12.97 23.84 -11.43
CA LEU A 539 -14.13 24.00 -10.55
C LEU A 539 -13.76 24.19 -9.07
N GLY A 540 -12.54 23.83 -8.67
CA GLY A 540 -12.14 23.80 -7.25
C GLY A 540 -12.83 22.70 -6.44
N ASN A 541 -13.40 21.68 -7.11
CA ASN A 541 -14.07 20.56 -6.45
C ASN A 541 -13.07 19.45 -6.10
N THR A 542 -13.23 18.80 -4.94
CA THR A 542 -12.52 17.55 -4.64
C THR A 542 -13.18 16.40 -5.39
N VAL A 543 -12.38 15.62 -6.12
CA VAL A 543 -12.87 14.44 -6.86
C VAL A 543 -12.58 13.19 -6.07
N ASN A 544 -13.63 12.59 -5.49
CA ASN A 544 -13.50 11.38 -4.66
C ASN A 544 -14.58 10.32 -4.97
N VAL A 545 -15.42 10.57 -5.98
CA VAL A 545 -16.42 9.62 -6.48
C VAL A 545 -16.10 9.25 -7.93
N PHE A 546 -16.12 7.95 -8.23
CA PHE A 546 -15.92 7.46 -9.59
C PHE A 546 -17.13 6.65 -10.07
N THR A 547 -17.70 7.01 -11.21
CA THR A 547 -18.68 6.16 -11.89
C THR A 547 -17.99 5.33 -12.94
N TYR A 548 -18.20 4.01 -12.96
CA TYR A 548 -17.59 3.14 -13.96
C TYR A 548 -18.29 3.27 -15.32
N PRO A 549 -17.58 3.63 -16.41
CA PRO A 549 -18.11 3.59 -17.78
C PRO A 549 -18.76 2.24 -18.08
N PHE A 550 -20.01 2.25 -18.56
CA PHE A 550 -20.85 1.06 -18.80
C PHE A 550 -21.12 0.17 -17.55
N GLY A 551 -20.65 0.59 -16.38
CA GLY A 551 -20.58 -0.23 -15.17
C GLY A 551 -19.54 -1.34 -15.23
N PHE A 552 -18.58 -1.26 -16.17
CA PHE A 552 -17.53 -2.26 -16.32
C PHE A 552 -16.37 -1.97 -15.39
N TYR A 553 -16.10 -2.89 -14.48
CA TYR A 553 -14.98 -2.81 -13.55
C TYR A 553 -14.45 -4.21 -13.24
N SER A 554 -13.24 -4.24 -12.72
CA SER A 554 -12.59 -5.40 -12.14
C SER A 554 -12.19 -5.08 -10.70
N HIS A 555 -11.78 -6.09 -9.95
CA HIS A 555 -11.17 -5.84 -8.64
C HIS A 555 -9.92 -4.95 -8.75
N LEU A 556 -9.10 -5.15 -9.78
CA LEU A 556 -7.88 -4.38 -9.97
C LEU A 556 -8.19 -2.89 -10.22
N SER A 557 -9.19 -2.55 -11.04
CA SER A 557 -9.60 -1.14 -11.20
C SER A 557 -10.09 -0.53 -9.89
N GLU A 558 -10.89 -1.28 -9.11
CA GLU A 558 -11.42 -0.77 -7.85
C GLU A 558 -10.31 -0.55 -6.83
N GLN A 559 -9.34 -1.48 -6.76
CA GLN A 559 -8.17 -1.33 -5.92
C GLN A 559 -7.32 -0.13 -6.36
N ILE A 560 -7.08 0.07 -7.66
CA ILE A 560 -6.35 1.24 -8.16
C ILE A 560 -7.08 2.54 -7.79
N LEU A 561 -8.41 2.58 -7.91
CA LEU A 561 -9.22 3.75 -7.52
C LEU A 561 -9.11 4.05 -6.02
N LYS A 562 -9.21 3.02 -5.17
CA LYS A 562 -8.91 3.14 -3.73
C LYS A 562 -7.51 3.68 -3.53
N ASP A 563 -6.54 3.12 -4.25
CA ASP A 563 -5.16 3.56 -4.32
C ASP A 563 -4.96 4.90 -5.07
N MET A 564 -6.01 5.63 -5.40
CA MET A 564 -5.94 6.99 -5.91
C MET A 564 -6.68 7.96 -4.97
N GLY A 565 -7.21 7.46 -3.85
CA GLY A 565 -7.97 8.25 -2.88
C GLY A 565 -9.46 8.36 -3.19
N TYR A 566 -9.99 7.62 -4.17
CA TYR A 566 -11.44 7.55 -4.37
C TYR A 566 -12.11 6.86 -3.18
N ARG A 567 -13.21 7.45 -2.74
CA ARG A 567 -13.94 7.07 -1.52
C ARG A 567 -15.25 6.37 -1.83
N ALA A 568 -15.79 6.53 -3.03
CA ALA A 568 -17.00 5.84 -3.49
C ALA A 568 -16.92 5.49 -4.98
N THR A 569 -17.49 4.35 -5.36
CA THR A 569 -17.60 3.95 -6.77
C THR A 569 -19.02 3.50 -7.13
N LEU A 570 -19.47 3.82 -8.35
CA LEU A 570 -20.84 3.53 -8.81
C LEU A 570 -20.82 2.57 -10.01
N SER A 571 -21.64 1.52 -9.92
CA SER A 571 -21.83 0.49 -10.96
C SER A 571 -23.19 0.65 -11.66
N THR A 572 -23.44 -0.10 -12.73
CA THR A 572 -24.77 -0.16 -13.38
C THR A 572 -25.64 -1.31 -12.86
N LYS A 573 -25.19 -2.03 -11.82
CA LYS A 573 -25.97 -3.12 -11.22
C LYS A 573 -27.23 -2.55 -10.58
N SER A 574 -28.40 -3.00 -11.06
CA SER A 574 -29.68 -2.56 -10.51
C SER A 574 -29.88 -3.05 -9.07
N GLY A 575 -30.29 -2.14 -8.18
CA GLY A 575 -30.66 -2.46 -6.81
C GLY A 575 -30.48 -1.30 -5.85
N ILE A 576 -30.79 -1.57 -4.58
CA ILE A 576 -30.57 -0.65 -3.46
C ILE A 576 -29.22 -0.99 -2.81
N SER A 577 -28.46 0.05 -2.49
CA SER A 577 -27.17 -0.07 -1.80
C SER A 577 -27.37 0.06 -0.31
N GLN A 578 -26.60 -0.69 0.48
CA GLN A 578 -26.63 -0.59 1.94
C GLN A 578 -25.37 0.12 2.38
N ILE A 579 -25.51 1.28 3.02
CA ILE A 579 -24.40 2.09 3.50
C ILE A 579 -24.27 1.92 5.01
N VAL A 580 -23.08 1.56 5.47
CA VAL A 580 -22.82 1.19 6.85
C VAL A 580 -21.89 2.21 7.49
N LYS A 581 -22.35 2.84 8.57
CA LYS A 581 -21.58 3.86 9.27
C LYS A 581 -20.27 3.29 9.82
N GLY A 582 -19.14 3.92 9.52
CA GLY A 582 -17.80 3.43 9.88
C GLY A 582 -17.24 2.33 8.97
N ASP A 583 -17.94 1.95 7.90
CA ASP A 583 -17.45 0.97 6.91
C ASP A 583 -17.31 1.61 5.52
N PRO A 584 -16.10 2.08 5.16
CA PRO A 584 -15.81 2.63 3.85
C PRO A 584 -16.05 1.65 2.69
N GLU A 585 -15.97 0.34 2.91
CA GLU A 585 -16.18 -0.66 1.85
C GLU A 585 -17.63 -0.65 1.35
N SER A 586 -18.58 -0.23 2.20
CA SER A 586 -19.99 -0.06 1.83
C SER A 586 -20.24 1.01 0.77
N LEU A 587 -19.24 1.86 0.44
CA LEU A 587 -19.31 2.91 -0.57
C LEU A 587 -18.82 2.49 -1.96
N PHE A 588 -18.36 1.25 -2.13
CA PHE A 588 -17.80 0.76 -3.39
C PHE A 588 -18.79 -0.13 -4.15
N ALA A 589 -18.72 -0.07 -5.48
CA ALA A 589 -19.59 -0.75 -6.43
C ALA A 589 -21.09 -0.53 -6.15
N LEU A 590 -21.46 0.71 -5.82
CA LEU A 590 -22.82 1.09 -5.50
C LEU A 590 -23.78 0.73 -6.64
N LYS A 591 -24.93 0.17 -6.26
CA LYS A 591 -26.00 -0.22 -7.17
C LYS A 591 -26.86 0.99 -7.53
N ARG A 592 -27.37 1.01 -8.77
CA ARG A 592 -28.15 2.12 -9.31
C ARG A 592 -29.40 1.65 -10.06
N ILE A 593 -30.51 2.33 -9.86
CA ILE A 593 -31.79 2.10 -10.52
C ILE A 593 -31.88 3.06 -11.70
N ASN A 594 -32.04 2.54 -12.91
CA ASN A 594 -32.26 3.37 -14.09
C ASN A 594 -33.67 3.97 -14.04
N GLY A 595 -33.75 5.30 -14.08
CA GLY A 595 -35.01 6.06 -14.10
C GLY A 595 -35.68 6.17 -15.47
N GLY A 596 -35.03 5.66 -16.52
CA GLY A 596 -35.28 5.85 -17.95
C GLY A 596 -36.74 5.77 -18.43
N PRO A 597 -36.96 6.08 -19.72
CA PRO A 597 -38.27 6.47 -20.26
C PRO A 597 -39.37 5.41 -20.08
N GLU A 598 -38.99 4.13 -19.95
CA GLU A 598 -39.91 3.00 -19.91
C GLU A 598 -40.57 2.75 -18.55
N VAL A 599 -40.07 3.36 -17.47
CA VAL A 599 -40.57 3.11 -16.11
C VAL A 599 -41.53 4.23 -15.69
N PRO A 600 -42.83 3.96 -15.45
CA PRO A 600 -43.75 4.99 -14.94
C PRO A 600 -43.28 5.55 -13.60
N SER A 601 -43.47 6.86 -13.36
CA SER A 601 -42.97 7.55 -12.15
C SER A 601 -43.46 6.91 -10.84
N GLU A 602 -44.70 6.43 -10.80
CA GLU A 602 -45.25 5.70 -9.64
C GLU A 602 -44.51 4.37 -9.39
N THR A 603 -44.19 3.64 -10.47
CA THR A 603 -43.41 2.39 -10.39
C THR A 603 -41.97 2.67 -9.98
N LEU A 604 -41.40 3.79 -10.43
CA LEU A 604 -40.07 4.23 -10.01
C LEU A 604 -40.04 4.45 -8.50
N VAL A 605 -40.99 5.23 -7.95
CA VAL A 605 -41.11 5.46 -6.50
C VAL A 605 -41.28 4.15 -5.72
N ALA A 606 -42.09 3.21 -6.22
CA ALA A 606 -42.24 1.91 -5.57
C ALA A 606 -40.89 1.15 -5.47
N ARG A 607 -40.09 1.17 -6.54
CA ARG A 607 -38.74 0.56 -6.55
C ARG A 607 -37.81 1.22 -5.54
N LEU A 608 -37.87 2.56 -5.39
CA LEU A 608 -37.07 3.28 -4.39
C LEU A 608 -37.44 2.89 -2.95
N GLN A 609 -38.71 2.52 -2.73
CA GLN A 609 -39.19 2.00 -1.44
C GLN A 609 -38.90 0.50 -1.23
N GLY A 610 -38.19 -0.15 -2.16
CA GLY A 610 -37.88 -1.58 -2.09
C GLY A 610 -39.08 -2.51 -2.36
N LYS A 611 -40.11 -2.03 -3.05
CA LYS A 611 -41.35 -2.77 -3.35
C LYS A 611 -41.39 -3.36 -4.75
#